data_AF-A0A665WU21-F1
#
_entry.id   AF-A0A665WU21-F1
#
_cell.length_a   1.000
_cell.length_b   1.000
_cell.length_c   1.000
_cell.angle_alpha   90.00
_cell.angle_beta   90.00
_cell.angle_gamma   90.00
#
_symmetry.space_group_name_H-M   'P 1'
#
loop_
_entity.id
_entity.type
_entity.pdbx_description
1 polymer ?
#
loop_
_entity_poly.entity_id
_entity_poly.type
_entity_poly.pdbx_seq_one_letter_code
_entity_poly.pdbx_strand_id
1 'polypeptide(L)'
;NSSICKRAPLQPWRRRKLSSRNSFESLESLSLHSAEARVLVINTGGTIGMTIHDNVLAPKANAFVQSLRKLPILHDETYAQQSCLYDYYGSENTLVLPVSKDRKRIVYTILEYNPLLDSSNMTTDDWGRIGKDIEKNYENYDGFVILHGTDTMAYTASALSFMCEHLGKPVILTGAQVPIYEMRNDGRGNLLGALMIAGQYVIPEVCLYFYNKLYRGNRVTKVDAGSFNAFSSPNLAPLATAEVDIAINWDTVWRANTTAKFQVSTELNRNVGLLRLFPGITAATVRAFLQPPMEGVVLESYGSGNAPDNRPDLLEELRKATDSGVIIINCTQCLRGTVSTSYATGKVLMDAGLITGGDMTPEAALSKLSYVLAKKDLDLEVKKKMMSQNLRGEMSADLAGAKLCLSDSRFIQVIAKTLSISCKEELEAIRDALSPPLACAAAKIGDIEALEALKEMGTNLCLGDYDGRTPLHIAACEGHLKLVQYLLSHGATVHAKDRYGDTPLSNAVSFRHKDVVKLLRKTGAHFSREELEEAGTELCSLAASGDLEGLEIWTLAGANLNAPGYDGQTAIQVVRSEHSNEFPWALRHPVQSNAFKLFLS
;
A
#
# COMPACT_ATOMS: atom_id res chain seq x y z
N ASN A 1 -42.80 -43.47 7.75
CA ASN A 1 -43.14 -42.15 7.16
C ASN A 1 -41.85 -41.41 6.83
N SER A 2 -41.06 -41.79 5.83
CA SER A 2 -41.27 -41.62 4.38
C SER A 2 -41.76 -40.21 3.98
N SER A 3 -40.81 -39.30 3.76
CA SER A 3 -41.00 -38.18 2.83
C SER A 3 -39.71 -37.96 2.05
N ILE A 4 -39.84 -38.23 0.75
CA ILE A 4 -38.84 -38.23 -0.30
C ILE A 4 -38.51 -36.78 -0.68
N CYS A 5 -37.25 -36.36 -0.55
CA CYS A 5 -36.72 -35.18 -1.25
C CYS A 5 -35.86 -35.68 -2.42
N LYS A 6 -36.38 -35.46 -3.63
CA LYS A 6 -35.77 -35.87 -4.90
C LYS A 6 -34.41 -35.17 -5.07
N ARG A 7 -33.36 -35.98 -5.23
CA ARG A 7 -32.03 -35.57 -5.70
C ARG A 7 -32.12 -35.07 -7.14
N ALA A 8 -31.66 -33.85 -7.40
CA ALA A 8 -31.27 -33.41 -8.74
C ALA A 8 -29.86 -33.95 -9.06
N PRO A 9 -29.55 -34.33 -10.33
CA PRO A 9 -28.31 -35.00 -10.66
C PRO A 9 -27.13 -34.01 -10.66
N LEU A 10 -26.13 -34.30 -9.85
CA LEU A 10 -24.81 -33.69 -9.89
C LEU A 10 -24.19 -33.95 -11.27
N GLN A 11 -24.02 -32.90 -12.08
CA GLN A 11 -23.14 -32.96 -13.24
C GLN A 11 -21.68 -33.13 -12.78
N PRO A 12 -20.88 -34.00 -13.43
CA PRO A 12 -19.52 -34.30 -12.99
C PRO A 12 -18.56 -33.19 -13.45
N TRP A 13 -18.32 -32.20 -12.59
CA TRP A 13 -17.26 -31.23 -12.82
C TRP A 13 -15.88 -31.83 -12.52
N ARG A 14 -14.95 -31.58 -13.44
CA ARG A 14 -13.63 -32.19 -13.56
C ARG A 14 -12.83 -32.11 -12.24
N ARG A 15 -12.73 -33.24 -11.53
CA ARG A 15 -11.54 -33.51 -10.71
C ARG A 15 -10.32 -33.44 -11.63
N ARG A 16 -9.31 -32.62 -11.28
CA ARG A 16 -7.94 -32.82 -11.81
C ARG A 16 -7.58 -34.29 -11.58
N LYS A 17 -7.51 -35.07 -12.66
CA LYS A 17 -7.12 -36.49 -12.62
C LYS A 17 -5.67 -36.57 -12.13
N LEU A 18 -5.47 -37.05 -10.91
CA LEU A 18 -4.24 -37.74 -10.52
C LEU A 18 -4.21 -39.06 -11.28
N SER A 19 -3.44 -39.14 -12.37
CA SER A 19 -3.14 -40.42 -13.02
C SER A 19 -1.92 -41.04 -12.36
N SER A 20 -2.13 -42.15 -11.65
CA SER A 20 -1.07 -43.05 -11.23
C SER A 20 -0.56 -43.85 -12.44
N ARG A 21 0.72 -43.70 -12.80
CA ARG A 21 1.72 -44.77 -13.05
C ARG A 21 2.87 -44.28 -13.94
N ASN A 22 4.05 -44.26 -13.32
CA ASN A 22 5.39 -44.57 -13.83
C ASN A 22 5.62 -44.53 -15.35
N SER A 23 6.27 -43.46 -15.80
CA SER A 23 7.43 -43.52 -16.68
C SER A 23 8.29 -42.30 -16.42
N PHE A 24 9.44 -42.54 -15.81
CA PHE A 24 10.49 -41.57 -15.53
C PHE A 24 11.01 -40.96 -16.83
N GLU A 25 11.32 -39.66 -16.76
CA GLU A 25 12.08 -38.85 -17.73
C GLU A 25 11.36 -38.50 -19.05
N SER A 26 11.32 -37.19 -19.33
CA SER A 26 10.89 -36.51 -20.58
C SER A 26 9.42 -36.05 -20.70
N LEU A 27 8.94 -35.19 -19.79
CA LEU A 27 7.86 -34.21 -20.08
C LEU A 27 7.72 -33.12 -18.98
N GLU A 28 8.85 -32.63 -18.46
CA GLU A 28 8.88 -31.52 -17.48
C GLU A 28 9.31 -30.17 -18.10
N SER A 29 9.17 -30.03 -19.41
CA SER A 29 9.30 -28.75 -20.11
C SER A 29 7.92 -28.30 -20.59
N LEU A 30 7.56 -27.04 -20.28
CA LEU A 30 6.37 -26.26 -20.75
C LEU A 30 5.22 -26.00 -19.76
N SER A 31 5.47 -25.84 -18.45
CA SER A 31 4.57 -25.04 -17.58
C SER A 31 5.28 -24.32 -16.41
N LEU A 32 6.54 -23.93 -16.60
CA LEU A 32 7.30 -23.11 -15.65
C LEU A 32 7.13 -21.61 -15.97
N HIS A 33 5.92 -21.07 -15.84
CA HIS A 33 5.77 -19.62 -15.70
C HIS A 33 5.91 -19.31 -14.20
N SER A 34 7.08 -18.81 -13.80
CA SER A 34 7.25 -18.22 -12.46
C SER A 34 6.28 -17.06 -12.33
N ALA A 35 5.51 -16.98 -11.24
CA ALA A 35 4.61 -15.86 -11.00
C ALA A 35 5.40 -14.54 -11.08
N GLU A 36 5.01 -13.67 -12.03
CA GLU A 36 5.61 -12.35 -12.21
C GLU A 36 4.89 -11.32 -11.34
N ALA A 37 5.65 -10.39 -10.79
CA ALA A 37 5.14 -9.19 -10.13
C ALA A 37 5.66 -7.96 -10.85
N ARG A 38 4.81 -6.96 -11.04
CA ARG A 38 5.12 -5.76 -11.82
C ARG A 38 5.30 -4.56 -10.91
N VAL A 39 6.46 -3.91 -10.99
CA VAL A 39 6.77 -2.72 -10.18
C VAL A 39 7.05 -1.52 -11.08
N LEU A 40 6.38 -0.39 -10.82
CA LEU A 40 6.72 0.87 -11.48
C LEU A 40 7.80 1.59 -10.67
N VAL A 41 8.93 1.91 -11.30
CA VAL A 41 9.97 2.73 -10.70
C VAL A 41 9.84 4.15 -11.24
N ILE A 42 9.47 5.10 -10.40
CA ILE A 42 9.41 6.53 -10.75
C ILE A 42 10.75 7.15 -10.35
N ASN A 43 11.56 7.51 -11.35
CA ASN A 43 12.86 8.15 -11.13
C ASN A 43 12.70 9.68 -11.13
N THR A 44 12.66 10.27 -9.93
CA THR A 44 12.55 11.73 -9.78
C THR A 44 13.92 12.41 -9.72
N GLY A 45 14.99 11.65 -9.48
CA GLY A 45 16.37 12.14 -9.39
C GLY A 45 17.07 11.68 -8.12
N GLY A 46 17.88 12.58 -7.55
CA GLY A 46 18.73 12.29 -6.39
C GLY A 46 20.03 11.56 -6.71
N THR A 47 20.88 11.46 -5.68
CA THR A 47 22.27 10.98 -5.79
C THR A 47 22.42 9.60 -6.43
N ILE A 48 21.43 8.71 -6.25
CA ILE A 48 21.48 7.33 -6.78
C ILE A 48 21.74 7.28 -8.30
N GLY A 49 21.21 8.24 -9.06
CA GLY A 49 21.35 8.32 -10.52
C GLY A 49 22.29 9.41 -11.01
N MET A 50 22.95 10.16 -10.13
CA MET A 50 23.84 11.27 -10.51
C MET A 50 25.16 10.79 -11.12
N THR A 51 25.68 11.54 -12.09
CA THR A 51 27.01 11.34 -12.66
C THR A 51 27.87 12.57 -12.41
N ILE A 52 29.20 12.39 -12.37
CA ILE A 52 30.14 13.50 -12.21
C ILE A 52 30.18 14.32 -13.51
N HIS A 53 29.82 15.60 -13.41
CA HIS A 53 29.95 16.61 -14.46
C HIS A 53 30.66 17.83 -13.85
N ASP A 54 31.77 18.29 -14.45
CA ASP A 54 32.55 19.44 -13.97
C ASP A 54 32.92 19.39 -12.48
N ASN A 55 33.31 18.21 -11.99
CA ASN A 55 33.64 17.90 -10.58
C ASN A 55 32.47 18.01 -9.58
N VAL A 56 31.22 18.12 -10.05
CA VAL A 56 30.01 18.11 -9.21
C VAL A 56 29.11 16.94 -9.63
N LEU A 57 28.39 16.34 -8.67
CA LEU A 57 27.38 15.32 -8.98
C LEU A 57 26.13 16.01 -9.53
N ALA A 58 25.70 15.61 -10.73
CA ALA A 58 24.49 16.12 -11.35
C ALA A 58 23.67 14.99 -12.01
N PRO A 59 22.33 15.11 -12.08
CA PRO A 59 21.52 14.13 -12.77
C PRO A 59 21.82 14.09 -14.28
N LYS A 60 21.86 12.89 -14.88
CA LYS A 60 22.02 12.71 -16.32
C LYS A 60 20.86 11.90 -16.89
N ALA A 61 20.07 12.53 -17.74
CA ALA A 61 18.91 11.91 -18.38
C ALA A 61 19.30 10.68 -19.23
N ASN A 62 18.44 9.67 -19.22
CA ASN A 62 18.48 8.41 -19.97
C ASN A 62 19.72 7.53 -19.72
N ALA A 63 20.58 7.86 -18.74
CA ALA A 63 21.76 7.08 -18.41
C ALA A 63 21.47 5.91 -17.45
N PHE A 64 20.41 6.04 -16.65
CA PHE A 64 20.15 5.14 -15.52
C PHE A 64 19.79 3.72 -15.99
N VAL A 65 18.78 3.58 -16.84
CA VAL A 65 18.32 2.27 -17.40
C VAL A 65 19.47 1.54 -18.10
N GLN A 66 20.22 2.23 -18.96
CA GLN A 66 21.36 1.66 -19.69
C GLN A 66 22.45 1.10 -18.76
N SER A 67 22.60 1.70 -17.58
CA SER A 67 23.58 1.25 -16.60
C SER A 67 23.05 0.07 -15.78
N LEU A 68 21.77 0.09 -15.41
CA LEU A 68 21.14 -1.03 -14.70
C LEU A 68 21.16 -2.33 -15.52
N ARG A 69 21.00 -2.25 -16.84
CA ARG A 69 21.11 -3.40 -17.75
C ARG A 69 22.44 -4.13 -17.64
N LYS A 70 23.51 -3.43 -17.26
CA LYS A 70 24.86 -4.00 -17.11
C LYS A 70 25.07 -4.66 -15.75
N LEU A 71 24.10 -4.60 -14.83
CA LEU A 71 24.20 -5.13 -13.48
C LEU A 71 23.36 -6.42 -13.38
N PRO A 72 23.97 -7.62 -13.34
CA PRO A 72 23.23 -8.89 -13.32
C PRO A 72 22.28 -9.06 -12.14
N ILE A 73 22.58 -8.41 -11.00
CA ILE A 73 21.71 -8.41 -9.81
C ILE A 73 20.42 -7.61 -10.00
N LEU A 74 20.38 -6.72 -11.00
CA LEU A 74 19.24 -5.84 -11.29
C LEU A 74 18.65 -6.09 -12.68
N HIS A 75 19.28 -6.90 -13.53
CA HIS A 75 18.78 -7.28 -14.84
C HIS A 75 19.22 -8.69 -15.26
N ASP A 76 18.26 -9.60 -15.42
CA ASP A 76 18.46 -10.93 -16.01
C ASP A 76 18.26 -10.88 -17.54
N GLU A 77 19.35 -10.57 -18.25
CA GLU A 77 19.35 -10.43 -19.72
C GLU A 77 18.95 -11.73 -20.43
N THR A 78 19.35 -12.89 -19.89
CA THR A 78 19.01 -14.19 -20.49
C THR A 78 17.51 -14.43 -20.46
N TYR A 79 16.87 -14.15 -19.32
CA TYR A 79 15.41 -14.22 -19.23
C TYR A 79 14.73 -13.20 -20.15
N ALA A 80 15.24 -11.97 -20.19
CA ALA A 80 14.65 -10.91 -21.01
C ALA A 80 14.63 -11.26 -22.51
N GLN A 81 15.70 -11.90 -23.01
CA GLN A 81 15.77 -12.37 -24.40
C GLN A 81 14.85 -13.58 -24.65
N GLN A 82 14.82 -14.55 -23.74
CA GLN A 82 14.00 -15.75 -23.88
C GLN A 82 12.50 -15.47 -23.83
N SER A 83 12.10 -14.48 -23.04
CA SER A 83 10.69 -14.05 -22.88
C SER A 83 10.25 -12.99 -23.88
N CYS A 84 11.15 -12.52 -24.77
CA CYS A 84 10.91 -11.35 -25.63
C CYS A 84 10.35 -10.15 -24.84
N LEU A 85 10.92 -9.89 -23.65
CA LEU A 85 10.40 -8.98 -22.63
C LEU A 85 10.01 -7.60 -23.20
N TYR A 86 10.85 -7.04 -24.08
CA TYR A 86 10.67 -5.69 -24.61
C TYR A 86 9.47 -5.60 -25.56
N ASP A 87 9.24 -6.62 -26.37
CA ASP A 87 8.10 -6.69 -27.28
C ASP A 87 6.80 -6.92 -26.49
N TYR A 88 6.85 -7.80 -25.48
CA TYR A 88 5.70 -8.13 -24.65
C TYR A 88 5.20 -6.94 -23.81
N TYR A 89 6.15 -6.20 -23.18
CA TYR A 89 5.84 -5.03 -22.37
C TYR A 89 5.83 -3.71 -23.15
N GLY A 90 6.31 -3.70 -24.40
CA GLY A 90 6.31 -2.53 -25.29
C GLY A 90 7.18 -1.37 -24.79
N SER A 91 8.21 -1.65 -23.99
CA SER A 91 9.04 -0.60 -23.38
C SER A 91 10.48 -1.05 -23.15
N GLU A 92 11.42 -0.33 -23.79
CA GLU A 92 12.86 -0.50 -23.57
C GLU A 92 13.32 -0.07 -22.16
N ASN A 93 12.44 0.54 -21.36
CA ASN A 93 12.72 0.89 -19.97
C ASN A 93 12.30 -0.21 -19.00
N THR A 94 11.88 -1.36 -19.51
CA THR A 94 11.49 -2.53 -18.70
C THR A 94 12.70 -3.42 -18.46
N LEU A 95 12.87 -3.82 -17.20
CA LEU A 95 13.94 -4.65 -16.69
C LEU A 95 13.31 -5.77 -15.85
N VAL A 96 14.09 -6.80 -15.54
CA VAL A 96 13.62 -7.97 -14.80
C VAL A 96 14.70 -8.43 -13.85
N LEU A 97 14.35 -8.62 -12.58
CA LEU A 97 15.27 -9.18 -11.59
C LEU A 97 15.48 -10.69 -11.82
N PRO A 98 16.63 -11.24 -11.38
CA PRO A 98 16.79 -12.68 -11.24
C PRO A 98 15.68 -13.29 -10.35
N VAL A 99 15.42 -14.59 -10.54
CA VAL A 99 14.39 -15.32 -9.77
C VAL A 99 14.70 -15.26 -8.27
N SER A 100 13.71 -14.91 -7.45
CA SER A 100 13.85 -14.93 -5.99
C SER A 100 13.83 -16.36 -5.42
N LYS A 101 14.20 -16.51 -4.14
CA LYS A 101 14.07 -17.81 -3.42
C LYS A 101 12.64 -18.37 -3.50
N ASP A 102 11.64 -17.48 -3.50
CA ASP A 102 10.21 -17.83 -3.55
C ASP A 102 9.70 -18.11 -4.98
N ARG A 103 10.60 -18.27 -5.96
CA ARG A 103 10.27 -18.51 -7.37
C ARG A 103 9.37 -17.45 -8.00
N LYS A 104 9.42 -16.22 -7.49
CA LYS A 104 8.77 -15.05 -8.09
C LYS A 104 9.79 -14.24 -8.90
N ARG A 105 9.37 -13.73 -10.05
CA ARG A 105 10.16 -12.76 -10.84
C ARG A 105 9.56 -11.38 -10.69
N ILE A 106 10.42 -10.37 -10.57
CA ILE A 106 9.99 -8.97 -10.48
C ILE A 106 10.38 -8.29 -11.79
N VAL A 107 9.38 -7.94 -12.57
CA VAL A 107 9.52 -7.12 -13.76
C VAL A 107 9.27 -5.67 -13.34
N TYR A 108 10.16 -4.77 -13.69
CA TYR A 108 10.02 -3.37 -13.32
C TYR A 108 10.28 -2.43 -14.49
N THR A 109 9.46 -1.40 -14.60
CA THR A 109 9.58 -0.39 -15.66
C THR A 109 10.01 0.93 -15.03
N ILE A 110 10.99 1.61 -15.64
CA ILE A 110 11.44 2.92 -15.18
C ILE A 110 10.71 4.04 -15.93
N LEU A 111 9.98 4.86 -15.18
CA LEU A 111 9.44 6.15 -15.60
C LEU A 111 10.40 7.24 -15.12
N GLU A 112 11.19 7.79 -16.04
CA GLU A 112 12.14 8.84 -15.73
C GLU A 112 11.54 10.23 -15.92
N TYR A 113 11.70 11.09 -14.91
CA TYR A 113 11.25 12.48 -14.99
C TYR A 113 12.22 13.33 -15.79
N ASN A 114 11.66 14.35 -16.45
CA ASN A 114 12.40 15.41 -17.10
C ASN A 114 11.83 16.77 -16.64
N PRO A 115 12.65 17.67 -16.05
CA PRO A 115 14.03 17.41 -15.61
C PRO A 115 14.07 16.43 -14.41
N LEU A 116 15.22 15.78 -14.22
CA LEU A 116 15.53 15.11 -12.95
C LEU A 116 15.90 16.17 -11.90
N LEU A 117 15.50 15.95 -10.65
CA LEU A 117 15.62 16.93 -9.59
C LEU A 117 16.64 16.48 -8.53
N ASP A 118 17.38 17.47 -8.02
CA ASP A 118 17.88 17.41 -6.65
C ASP A 118 16.70 17.58 -5.70
N SER A 119 16.60 16.72 -4.69
CA SER A 119 15.49 16.72 -3.73
C SER A 119 15.34 18.05 -2.98
N SER A 120 16.42 18.83 -2.84
CA SER A 120 16.39 20.17 -2.24
C SER A 120 15.60 21.19 -3.06
N ASN A 121 15.37 20.92 -4.35
CA ASN A 121 14.57 21.77 -5.24
C ASN A 121 13.11 21.30 -5.37
N MET A 122 12.71 20.24 -4.67
CA MET A 122 11.35 19.69 -4.78
C MET A 122 10.33 20.50 -3.98
N THR A 123 9.13 20.57 -4.54
CA THR A 123 8.00 21.33 -4.01
C THR A 123 6.75 20.46 -3.91
N THR A 124 5.66 21.03 -3.38
CA THR A 124 4.35 20.36 -3.35
C THR A 124 3.83 19.95 -4.72
N ASP A 125 4.21 20.66 -5.80
CA ASP A 125 3.78 20.31 -7.16
C ASP A 125 4.45 19.03 -7.65
N ASP A 126 5.73 18.85 -7.31
CA ASP A 126 6.48 17.65 -7.65
C ASP A 126 5.92 16.43 -6.92
N TRP A 127 5.54 16.59 -5.66
CA TRP A 127 4.81 15.55 -4.90
C TRP A 127 3.46 15.23 -5.55
N GLY A 128 2.73 16.27 -5.98
CA GLY A 128 1.50 16.16 -6.78
C GLY A 128 1.66 15.32 -8.03
N ARG A 129 2.73 15.56 -8.79
CA ARG A 129 3.08 14.82 -10.01
C ARG A 129 3.34 13.34 -9.69
N ILE A 130 4.15 13.04 -8.67
CA ILE A 130 4.42 11.65 -8.25
C ILE A 130 3.12 10.93 -7.89
N GLY A 131 2.27 11.57 -7.07
CA GLY A 131 0.97 11.01 -6.71
C GLY A 131 0.10 10.72 -7.93
N LYS A 132 0.01 11.64 -8.89
CA LYS A 132 -0.78 11.44 -10.12
C LYS A 132 -0.24 10.33 -11.02
N ASP A 133 1.08 10.16 -11.09
CA ASP A 133 1.68 9.05 -11.84
C ASP A 133 1.41 7.70 -11.16
N ILE A 134 1.40 7.65 -9.82
CA ILE A 134 0.95 6.45 -9.08
C ILE A 134 -0.52 6.16 -9.39
N GLU A 135 -1.40 7.16 -9.28
CA GLU A 135 -2.84 7.03 -9.56
C GLU A 135 -3.12 6.51 -10.97
N LYS A 136 -2.47 7.11 -11.97
CA LYS A 136 -2.61 6.72 -13.38
C LYS A 136 -2.21 5.27 -13.64
N ASN A 137 -1.19 4.78 -12.94
CA ASN A 137 -0.62 3.46 -13.17
C ASN A 137 -1.06 2.42 -12.12
N TYR A 138 -1.99 2.79 -11.23
CA TYR A 138 -2.34 2.00 -10.06
C TYR A 138 -2.85 0.60 -10.39
N GLU A 139 -3.61 0.44 -11.48
CA GLU A 139 -4.16 -0.86 -11.88
C GLU A 139 -3.15 -1.74 -12.65
N ASN A 140 -2.08 -1.15 -13.19
CA ASN A 140 -1.13 -1.84 -14.08
C ASN A 140 0.07 -2.47 -13.37
N TYR A 141 0.31 -2.09 -12.12
CA TYR A 141 1.49 -2.49 -11.34
C TYR A 141 1.08 -2.96 -9.94
N ASP A 142 1.77 -3.97 -9.41
CA ASP A 142 1.56 -4.52 -8.07
C ASP A 142 2.15 -3.63 -6.97
N GLY A 143 3.17 -2.83 -7.30
CA GLY A 143 3.83 -1.91 -6.37
C GLY A 143 4.59 -0.79 -7.06
N PHE A 144 5.03 0.19 -6.27
CA PHE A 144 5.71 1.40 -6.73
C PHE A 144 7.01 1.60 -5.96
N VAL A 145 8.07 1.97 -6.67
CA VAL A 145 9.34 2.42 -6.08
C VAL A 145 9.62 3.83 -6.58
N ILE A 146 9.91 4.76 -5.68
CA ILE A 146 10.23 6.15 -6.02
C ILE A 146 11.71 6.38 -5.73
N LEU A 147 12.51 6.61 -6.77
CA LEU A 147 13.91 7.02 -6.60
C LEU A 147 13.94 8.50 -6.32
N HIS A 148 14.52 8.86 -5.18
CA HIS A 148 14.45 10.20 -4.64
C HIS A 148 15.78 10.60 -3.99
N GLY A 149 16.10 11.90 -4.00
CA GLY A 149 17.24 12.43 -3.25
C GLY A 149 17.03 12.34 -1.74
N THR A 150 18.10 12.17 -0.97
CA THR A 150 17.98 11.86 0.46
C THR A 150 17.63 13.08 1.32
N ASP A 151 17.87 14.30 0.85
CA ASP A 151 17.74 15.52 1.65
C ASP A 151 16.31 15.84 2.09
N THR A 152 15.34 15.66 1.19
CA THR A 152 13.92 15.91 1.48
C THR A 152 13.05 14.66 1.40
N MET A 153 13.66 13.46 1.36
CA MET A 153 12.94 12.19 1.22
C MET A 153 11.88 11.98 2.31
N ALA A 154 12.17 12.37 3.56
CA ALA A 154 11.23 12.28 4.68
C ALA A 154 9.98 13.18 4.48
N TYR A 155 10.15 14.38 3.91
CA TYR A 155 9.05 15.27 3.55
C TYR A 155 8.20 14.67 2.44
N THR A 156 8.83 14.16 1.37
CA THR A 156 8.10 13.53 0.26
C THR A 156 7.35 12.28 0.72
N ALA A 157 7.98 11.43 1.54
CA ALA A 157 7.34 10.23 2.10
C ALA A 157 6.14 10.60 2.97
N SER A 158 6.28 11.65 3.80
CA SER A 158 5.19 12.18 4.63
C SER A 158 4.05 12.75 3.79
N ALA A 159 4.37 13.59 2.80
CA ALA A 159 3.37 14.20 1.91
C ALA A 159 2.58 13.15 1.14
N LEU A 160 3.28 12.22 0.46
CA LEU A 160 2.64 11.14 -0.27
C LEU A 160 1.78 10.25 0.64
N SER A 161 2.17 10.03 1.90
CA SER A 161 1.36 9.26 2.85
C SER A 161 -0.02 9.87 3.08
N PHE A 162 -0.14 11.20 3.12
CA PHE A 162 -1.43 11.87 3.24
C PHE A 162 -2.16 11.98 1.90
N MET A 163 -1.44 12.27 0.81
CA MET A 163 -1.99 12.44 -0.54
C MET A 163 -2.59 11.15 -1.10
N CYS A 164 -1.93 10.01 -0.88
CA CYS A 164 -2.34 8.67 -1.32
C CYS A 164 -3.41 8.10 -0.37
N GLU A 165 -4.65 8.51 -0.55
CA GLU A 165 -5.77 8.08 0.29
C GLU A 165 -6.22 6.66 -0.09
N HIS A 166 -6.52 5.83 0.92
CA HIS A 166 -6.99 4.45 0.73
C HIS A 166 -6.01 3.58 -0.08
N LEU A 167 -4.72 3.81 0.13
CA LEU A 167 -3.66 3.01 -0.48
C LEU A 167 -3.80 1.54 -0.11
N GLY A 168 -3.61 0.67 -1.10
CA GLY A 168 -3.73 -0.79 -1.00
C GLY A 168 -2.48 -1.55 -1.48
N LYS A 169 -1.50 -0.83 -2.05
CA LYS A 169 -0.27 -1.35 -2.65
C LYS A 169 0.94 -0.63 -2.06
N PRO A 170 2.13 -1.25 -2.04
CA PRO A 170 3.34 -0.61 -1.52
C PRO A 170 3.80 0.54 -2.42
N VAL A 171 4.11 1.68 -1.79
CA VAL A 171 4.81 2.81 -2.42
C VAL A 171 6.10 3.04 -1.63
N ILE A 172 7.24 2.64 -2.18
CA ILE A 172 8.51 2.63 -1.45
C ILE A 172 9.44 3.70 -1.98
N LEU A 173 9.72 4.71 -1.18
CA LEU A 173 10.79 5.67 -1.46
C LEU A 173 12.14 5.03 -1.14
N THR A 174 13.11 5.25 -2.02
CA THR A 174 14.50 4.89 -1.77
C THR A 174 15.46 5.79 -2.53
N GLY A 175 16.75 5.68 -2.23
CA GLY A 175 17.81 6.48 -2.84
C GLY A 175 19.18 5.94 -2.46
N ALA A 176 20.18 6.80 -2.48
CA ALA A 176 21.54 6.44 -2.12
C ALA A 176 22.30 7.65 -1.59
N GLN A 177 23.31 7.43 -0.76
CA GLN A 177 24.31 8.45 -0.43
C GLN A 177 25.41 8.52 -1.49
N VAL A 178 25.66 7.42 -2.20
CA VAL A 178 26.66 7.34 -3.26
C VAL A 178 26.00 6.88 -4.57
N PRO A 179 26.33 7.48 -5.73
CA PRO A 179 25.76 7.06 -7.00
C PRO A 179 25.93 5.57 -7.28
N ILE A 180 24.92 4.96 -7.90
CA ILE A 180 24.87 3.51 -8.13
C ILE A 180 26.01 3.01 -9.06
N TYR A 181 26.58 3.94 -9.83
CA TYR A 181 27.66 3.70 -10.78
C TYR A 181 29.02 3.48 -10.08
N GLU A 182 29.20 4.00 -8.87
CA GLU A 182 30.47 3.86 -8.16
C GLU A 182 30.70 2.43 -7.67
N MET A 183 31.96 2.05 -7.48
CA MET A 183 32.29 0.69 -7.06
C MET A 183 31.71 0.34 -5.69
N ARG A 184 31.87 1.25 -4.72
CA ARG A 184 31.34 1.14 -3.36
C ARG A 184 30.18 2.11 -3.21
N ASN A 185 28.95 1.59 -3.22
CA ASN A 185 27.76 2.38 -3.03
C ASN A 185 26.70 1.61 -2.23
N ASP A 186 25.73 2.33 -1.70
CA ASP A 186 24.52 1.81 -1.05
C ASP A 186 23.33 1.68 -2.01
N GLY A 187 23.35 2.40 -3.13
CA GLY A 187 22.24 2.45 -4.10
C GLY A 187 21.83 1.10 -4.68
N ARG A 188 22.78 0.19 -4.94
CA ARG A 188 22.46 -1.16 -5.48
C ARG A 188 21.61 -1.97 -4.52
N GLY A 189 22.00 -2.01 -3.23
CA GLY A 189 21.29 -2.75 -2.19
C GLY A 189 19.94 -2.11 -1.86
N ASN A 190 19.92 -0.77 -1.78
CA ASN A 190 18.70 0.00 -1.53
C ASN A 190 17.65 -0.24 -2.64
N LEU A 191 18.03 -0.12 -3.92
CA LEU A 191 17.12 -0.35 -5.04
C LEU A 191 16.64 -1.81 -5.09
N LEU A 192 17.54 -2.77 -4.97
CA LEU A 192 17.19 -4.19 -5.00
C LEU A 192 16.18 -4.54 -3.90
N GLY A 193 16.44 -4.13 -2.66
CA GLY A 193 15.55 -4.40 -1.54
C GLY A 193 14.19 -3.71 -1.67
N ALA A 194 14.16 -2.47 -2.17
CA ALA A 194 12.91 -1.76 -2.45
C ALA A 194 12.07 -2.49 -3.52
N LEU A 195 12.69 -2.94 -4.62
CA LEU A 195 12.00 -3.71 -5.67
C LEU A 195 11.48 -5.05 -5.13
N MET A 196 12.30 -5.77 -4.37
CA MET A 196 11.91 -7.04 -3.74
C MET A 196 10.70 -6.86 -2.84
N ILE A 197 10.71 -5.86 -1.96
CA ILE A 197 9.60 -5.62 -1.05
C ILE A 197 8.34 -5.21 -1.82
N ALA A 198 8.46 -4.28 -2.78
CA ALA A 198 7.33 -3.77 -3.56
C ALA A 198 6.67 -4.85 -4.44
N GLY A 199 7.45 -5.81 -4.97
CA GLY A 199 6.93 -6.87 -5.83
C GLY A 199 6.43 -8.11 -5.07
N GLN A 200 6.91 -8.35 -3.85
CA GLN A 200 6.60 -9.60 -3.14
C GLN A 200 5.53 -9.45 -2.06
N TYR A 201 5.36 -8.26 -1.48
CA TYR A 201 4.52 -8.06 -0.31
C TYR A 201 3.48 -6.96 -0.50
N VAL A 202 2.28 -7.20 0.00
CA VAL A 202 1.18 -6.23 -0.03
C VAL A 202 1.21 -5.41 1.28
N ILE A 203 2.13 -4.45 1.33
CA ILE A 203 2.25 -3.46 2.42
C ILE A 203 1.59 -2.17 1.94
N PRO A 204 0.33 -1.87 2.33
CA PRO A 204 -0.48 -0.79 1.75
C PRO A 204 -0.12 0.58 2.31
N GLU A 205 1.16 0.94 2.26
CA GLU A 205 1.70 2.15 2.87
C GLU A 205 2.69 2.85 1.95
N VAL A 206 2.86 4.16 2.20
CA VAL A 206 4.04 4.89 1.74
C VAL A 206 5.17 4.62 2.72
N CYS A 207 6.21 3.96 2.24
CA CYS A 207 7.35 3.50 3.02
C CYS A 207 8.64 4.17 2.55
N LEU A 208 9.68 4.08 3.39
CA LEU A 208 11.05 4.43 3.03
C LEU A 208 11.95 3.22 3.29
N TYR A 209 12.64 2.75 2.26
CA TYR A 209 13.58 1.64 2.38
C TYR A 209 15.02 2.15 2.29
N PHE A 210 15.80 1.90 3.33
CA PHE A 210 17.20 2.27 3.40
C PHE A 210 17.95 1.39 4.39
N TYR A 211 19.19 1.01 4.06
CA TYR A 211 20.08 0.26 4.96
C TYR A 211 19.39 -0.99 5.57
N ASN A 212 18.85 -1.83 4.69
CA ASN A 212 18.18 -3.10 5.04
C ASN A 212 16.94 -2.96 5.94
N LYS A 213 16.37 -1.76 6.06
CA LYS A 213 15.17 -1.50 6.86
C LYS A 213 14.11 -0.82 6.02
N LEU A 214 12.87 -1.27 6.19
CA LEU A 214 11.67 -0.63 5.67
C LEU A 214 11.00 0.13 6.81
N TYR A 215 10.85 1.42 6.66
CA TYR A 215 10.18 2.29 7.63
C TYR A 215 8.84 2.77 7.08
N ARG A 216 7.89 3.08 7.97
CA ARG A 216 6.71 3.88 7.63
C ARG A 216 7.18 5.28 7.22
N GLY A 217 6.82 5.74 6.02
CA GLY A 217 7.36 6.97 5.44
C GLY A 217 7.14 8.21 6.30
N ASN A 218 5.93 8.38 6.85
CA ASN A 218 5.56 9.49 7.73
C ASN A 218 6.05 9.35 9.19
N ARG A 219 6.98 8.43 9.46
CA ARG A 219 7.66 8.27 10.76
C ARG A 219 9.16 8.46 10.66
N VAL A 220 9.68 8.76 9.48
CA VAL A 220 11.11 8.86 9.23
C VAL A 220 11.59 10.31 9.30
N THR A 221 12.80 10.50 9.81
CA THR A 221 13.61 11.71 9.66
C THR A 221 15.01 11.32 9.19
N LYS A 222 15.68 12.19 8.43
CA LYS A 222 17.11 12.04 8.12
C LYS A 222 17.91 12.40 9.37
N VAL A 223 18.84 11.54 9.78
CA VAL A 223 19.63 11.70 11.00
C VAL A 223 21.14 11.76 10.75
N ASP A 224 21.59 11.33 9.58
CA ASP A 224 23.00 11.32 9.21
C ASP A 224 23.19 11.71 7.74
N ALA A 225 24.14 12.61 7.48
CA ALA A 225 24.44 13.11 6.14
C ALA A 225 25.52 12.30 5.41
N GLY A 226 26.37 11.54 6.12
CA GLY A 226 27.50 10.80 5.54
C GLY A 226 27.42 9.28 5.66
N SER A 227 26.61 8.77 6.59
CA SER A 227 26.40 7.33 6.78
C SER A 227 25.39 6.76 5.79
N PHE A 228 25.61 5.49 5.39
CA PHE A 228 24.61 4.71 4.66
C PHE A 228 23.37 4.42 5.52
N ASN A 229 23.49 4.44 6.86
CA ASN A 229 22.34 4.40 7.77
C ASN A 229 21.81 5.82 8.02
N ALA A 230 21.35 6.46 6.94
CA ALA A 230 21.03 7.89 6.90
C ALA A 230 19.73 8.29 7.61
N PHE A 231 18.80 7.34 7.75
CA PHE A 231 17.42 7.58 8.20
C PHE A 231 17.11 6.82 9.48
N SER A 232 16.22 7.39 10.29
CA SER A 232 15.70 6.77 11.51
C SER A 232 14.19 6.95 11.62
N SER A 233 13.52 5.97 12.20
CA SER A 233 12.13 6.05 12.66
C SER A 233 12.14 6.02 14.20
N PRO A 234 12.19 7.18 14.87
CA PRO A 234 12.55 7.24 16.28
C PRO A 234 11.46 6.74 17.24
N ASN A 235 10.19 6.89 16.85
CA ASN A 235 9.02 6.58 17.68
C ASN A 235 8.22 5.36 17.18
N LEU A 236 8.64 4.71 16.09
CA LEU A 236 8.03 3.48 15.58
C LEU A 236 9.11 2.52 15.07
N ALA A 237 9.00 1.24 15.39
CA ALA A 237 9.90 0.22 14.86
C ALA A 237 9.81 0.13 13.32
N PRO A 238 10.87 -0.34 12.63
CA PRO A 238 10.79 -0.66 11.20
C PRO A 238 9.63 -1.61 10.90
N LEU A 239 8.93 -1.39 9.79
CA LEU A 239 7.88 -2.28 9.27
C LEU A 239 8.47 -3.60 8.77
N ALA A 240 9.69 -3.57 8.26
CA ALA A 240 10.42 -4.78 7.87
C ALA A 240 11.94 -4.61 8.05
N THR A 241 12.63 -5.73 8.26
CA THR A 241 14.09 -5.81 8.23
C THR A 241 14.51 -6.89 7.24
N ALA A 242 15.39 -6.54 6.30
CA ALA A 242 15.89 -7.41 5.26
C ALA A 242 17.29 -7.93 5.62
N GLU A 243 17.34 -8.99 6.43
CA GLU A 243 18.59 -9.67 6.80
C GLU A 243 18.80 -10.89 5.88
N VAL A 244 19.03 -12.08 6.44
CA VAL A 244 19.06 -13.33 5.68
C VAL A 244 17.71 -13.59 4.99
N ASP A 245 16.64 -13.26 5.69
CA ASP A 245 15.25 -13.28 5.24
C ASP A 245 14.63 -11.90 5.48
N ILE A 246 13.56 -11.59 4.74
CA ILE A 246 12.80 -10.34 4.91
C ILE A 246 11.71 -10.60 5.96
N ALA A 247 11.92 -10.10 7.17
CA ALA A 247 10.96 -10.20 8.26
C ALA A 247 10.07 -8.95 8.29
N ILE A 248 8.74 -9.14 8.16
CA ILE A 248 7.75 -8.06 8.20
C ILE A 248 7.01 -8.08 9.53
N ASN A 249 6.91 -6.92 10.17
CA ASN A 249 6.12 -6.72 11.37
C ASN A 249 4.66 -6.36 10.99
N TRP A 250 3.87 -7.38 10.64
CA TRP A 250 2.50 -7.22 10.15
C TRP A 250 1.54 -6.56 11.15
N ASP A 251 1.83 -6.63 12.45
CA ASP A 251 1.03 -5.98 13.49
C ASP A 251 1.18 -4.46 13.48
N THR A 252 2.32 -3.97 13.00
CA THR A 252 2.56 -2.52 12.87
C THR A 252 2.07 -1.96 11.54
N VAL A 253 1.85 -2.79 10.52
CA VAL A 253 1.43 -2.35 9.18
C VAL A 253 0.04 -1.69 9.26
N TRP A 254 -0.02 -0.44 8.82
CA TRP A 254 -1.23 0.36 8.78
C TRP A 254 -2.08 -0.05 7.60
N ARG A 255 -3.40 -0.15 7.83
CA ARG A 255 -4.38 -0.50 6.82
C ARG A 255 -5.54 0.48 6.92
N ALA A 256 -6.02 0.95 5.78
CA ALA A 256 -7.16 1.86 5.76
C ALA A 256 -8.45 1.08 6.06
N ASN A 257 -9.15 1.44 7.13
CA ASN A 257 -10.46 0.89 7.51
C ASN A 257 -11.55 1.51 6.64
N THR A 258 -11.60 1.15 5.36
CA THR A 258 -12.46 1.81 4.37
C THR A 258 -12.84 0.87 3.22
N THR A 259 -13.99 1.14 2.61
CA THR A 259 -14.43 0.52 1.36
C THR A 259 -14.23 1.46 0.16
N ALA A 260 -13.56 2.60 0.35
CA ALA A 260 -13.28 3.53 -0.74
C ALA A 260 -12.12 3.03 -1.60
N LYS A 261 -12.21 3.31 -2.91
CA LYS A 261 -11.12 3.05 -3.86
C LYS A 261 -9.95 4.00 -3.58
N PHE A 262 -8.73 3.55 -3.89
CA PHE A 262 -7.54 4.39 -3.91
C PHE A 262 -7.76 5.67 -4.73
N GLN A 263 -7.32 6.81 -4.17
CA GLN A 263 -7.37 8.11 -4.83
C GLN A 263 -6.22 9.00 -4.37
N VAL A 264 -5.86 10.00 -5.19
CA VAL A 264 -4.79 10.94 -4.86
C VAL A 264 -5.30 12.37 -4.73
N SER A 265 -5.13 12.94 -3.54
CA SER A 265 -5.41 14.35 -3.23
C SER A 265 -4.13 15.17 -3.42
N THR A 266 -4.05 15.92 -4.52
CA THR A 266 -2.86 16.73 -4.86
C THR A 266 -2.87 18.15 -4.27
N GLU A 267 -4.04 18.64 -3.85
CA GLU A 267 -4.12 19.96 -3.22
C GLU A 267 -3.48 19.89 -1.81
N LEU A 268 -2.42 20.68 -1.63
CA LEU A 268 -1.70 20.88 -0.38
C LEU A 268 -1.62 22.39 -0.10
N ASN A 269 -1.94 22.81 1.13
CA ASN A 269 -1.88 24.21 1.50
C ASN A 269 -0.42 24.65 1.68
N ARG A 270 0.00 25.68 0.95
CA ARG A 270 1.37 26.20 0.98
C ARG A 270 1.62 27.24 2.06
N ASN A 271 0.57 27.77 2.68
CA ASN A 271 0.64 28.76 3.75
C ASN A 271 0.89 28.07 5.10
N VAL A 272 1.88 27.18 5.13
CA VAL A 272 2.32 26.46 6.32
C VAL A 272 3.81 26.69 6.58
N GLY A 273 4.21 26.68 7.85
CA GLY A 273 5.60 26.90 8.24
C GLY A 273 6.05 26.02 9.39
N LEU A 274 7.37 25.89 9.54
CA LEU A 274 8.01 25.26 10.69
C LEU A 274 8.78 26.32 11.47
N LEU A 275 8.45 26.50 12.74
CA LEU A 275 9.10 27.44 13.64
C LEU A 275 9.80 26.70 14.78
N ARG A 276 11.13 26.74 14.80
CA ARG A 276 11.92 26.15 15.88
C ARG A 276 12.16 27.17 16.99
N LEU A 277 11.72 26.86 18.20
CA LEU A 277 12.06 27.69 19.36
C LEU A 277 13.55 27.56 19.71
N PHE A 278 14.17 28.66 20.09
CA PHE A 278 15.52 28.66 20.67
C PHE A 278 15.61 29.72 21.78
N PRO A 279 16.51 29.53 22.77
CA PRO A 279 16.67 30.49 23.85
C PRO A 279 17.00 31.88 23.29
N GLY A 280 16.16 32.87 23.60
CA GLY A 280 16.33 34.26 23.13
C GLY A 280 15.49 34.64 21.91
N ILE A 281 14.67 33.74 21.35
CA ILE A 281 13.70 34.12 20.31
C ILE A 281 12.78 35.25 20.82
N THR A 282 12.57 36.27 19.97
CA THR A 282 11.81 37.47 20.35
C THR A 282 10.34 37.35 19.96
N ALA A 283 9.44 37.99 20.71
CA ALA A 283 8.03 38.06 20.36
C ALA A 283 7.81 38.78 19.01
N ALA A 284 8.68 39.71 18.63
CA ALA A 284 8.63 40.36 17.32
C ALA A 284 8.92 39.39 16.17
N THR A 285 9.90 38.49 16.35
CA THR A 285 10.20 37.43 15.37
C THR A 285 9.01 36.49 15.20
N VAL A 286 8.41 36.04 16.31
CA VAL A 286 7.25 35.13 16.28
C VAL A 286 6.03 35.80 15.64
N ARG A 287 5.75 37.06 16.01
CA ARG A 287 4.69 37.86 15.37
C ARG A 287 4.88 37.98 13.86
N ALA A 288 6.10 38.29 13.42
CA ALA A 288 6.42 38.43 12.00
C ALA A 288 6.25 37.10 11.24
N PHE A 289 6.65 35.98 11.86
CA PHE A 289 6.50 34.65 11.29
C PHE A 289 5.03 34.22 11.15
N LEU A 290 4.17 34.64 12.08
CA LEU A 290 2.75 34.30 12.12
C LEU A 290 1.85 35.28 11.36
N GLN A 291 2.40 36.27 10.65
CA GLN A 291 1.58 37.19 9.87
C GLN A 291 0.89 36.48 8.69
N PRO A 292 -0.28 36.98 8.24
CA PRO A 292 -0.87 36.56 6.97
C PRO A 292 0.15 36.61 5.82
N PRO A 293 0.13 35.64 4.88
CA PRO A 293 -0.94 34.67 4.65
C PRO A 293 -0.83 33.35 5.45
N MET A 294 0.01 33.25 6.50
CA MET A 294 0.18 32.02 7.27
C MET A 294 -1.15 31.46 7.82
N GLU A 295 -1.42 30.18 7.59
CA GLU A 295 -2.63 29.47 8.05
C GLU A 295 -2.32 28.33 9.02
N GLY A 296 -1.08 27.82 9.04
CA GLY A 296 -0.69 26.82 10.01
C GLY A 296 0.81 26.76 10.29
N VAL A 297 1.18 26.45 11.53
CA VAL A 297 2.59 26.35 11.94
C VAL A 297 2.83 25.07 12.73
N VAL A 298 3.92 24.38 12.41
CA VAL A 298 4.53 23.39 13.30
C VAL A 298 5.55 24.11 14.18
N LEU A 299 5.26 24.21 15.46
CA LEU A 299 6.14 24.79 16.47
C LEU A 299 7.00 23.68 17.08
N GLU A 300 8.31 23.68 16.84
CA GLU A 300 9.23 22.78 17.52
C GLU A 300 9.64 23.36 18.88
N SER A 301 9.17 22.77 19.97
CA SER A 301 9.40 23.20 21.34
C SER A 301 10.34 22.27 22.12
N TYR A 302 10.72 22.65 23.35
CA TYR A 302 11.77 21.96 24.09
C TYR A 302 11.28 20.69 24.79
N GLY A 303 12.13 19.67 24.87
CA GLY A 303 11.89 18.51 25.75
C GLY A 303 10.55 17.84 25.47
N SER A 304 9.69 17.72 26.48
CA SER A 304 8.37 17.10 26.36
C SER A 304 7.29 18.04 25.79
N GLY A 305 7.64 19.09 25.05
CA GLY A 305 6.67 20.02 24.48
C GLY A 305 6.56 21.37 25.18
N ASN A 306 7.65 21.87 25.78
CA ASN A 306 7.66 23.00 26.70
C ASN A 306 8.08 24.31 26.02
N ALA A 307 7.50 25.43 26.46
CA ALA A 307 7.94 26.78 26.12
C ALA A 307 8.17 27.64 27.38
N PRO A 308 8.86 28.79 27.28
CA PRO A 308 9.06 29.70 28.40
C PRO A 308 7.71 30.23 28.93
N ASP A 309 7.36 29.89 30.18
CA ASP A 309 6.13 30.32 30.86
C ASP A 309 6.26 31.71 31.50
N ASN A 310 7.49 32.19 31.70
CA ASN A 310 7.81 33.53 32.17
C ASN A 310 7.83 34.60 31.06
N ARG A 311 7.37 34.27 29.84
CA ARG A 311 7.33 35.14 28.67
C ARG A 311 5.90 35.35 28.18
N PRO A 312 5.08 36.15 28.89
CA PRO A 312 3.68 36.38 28.50
C PRO A 312 3.59 37.08 27.14
N ASP A 313 4.59 37.88 26.78
CA ASP A 313 4.68 38.52 25.47
C ASP A 313 4.77 37.51 24.31
N LEU A 314 5.45 36.37 24.51
CA LEU A 314 5.54 35.30 23.52
C LEU A 314 4.23 34.51 23.43
N LEU A 315 3.68 34.11 24.57
CA LEU A 315 2.43 33.34 24.65
C LEU A 315 1.25 34.12 24.07
N GLU A 316 1.23 35.44 24.25
CA GLU A 316 0.20 36.32 23.70
C GLU A 316 0.25 36.39 22.16
N GLU A 317 1.43 36.38 21.54
CA GLU A 317 1.51 36.34 20.07
C GLU A 317 1.06 35.00 19.49
N LEU A 318 1.32 33.89 20.20
CA LEU A 318 0.79 32.57 19.84
C LEU A 318 -0.73 32.54 19.96
N ARG A 319 -1.29 33.07 21.07
CA ARG A 319 -2.73 33.18 21.30
C ARG A 319 -3.42 34.01 20.23
N LYS A 320 -2.88 35.17 19.88
CA LYS A 320 -3.44 36.02 18.81
C LYS A 320 -3.53 35.29 17.48
N ALA A 321 -2.53 34.47 17.16
CA ALA A 321 -2.51 33.69 15.92
C ALA A 321 -3.54 32.55 15.95
N THR A 322 -3.67 31.83 17.06
CA THR A 322 -4.69 30.77 17.19
C THR A 322 -6.11 31.34 17.18
N ASP A 323 -6.32 32.50 17.83
CA ASP A 323 -7.59 33.25 17.83
C ASP A 323 -7.94 33.79 16.43
N SER A 324 -6.93 34.13 15.61
CA SER A 324 -7.14 34.52 14.20
C SER A 324 -7.36 33.34 13.24
N GLY A 325 -7.33 32.11 13.75
CA GLY A 325 -7.61 30.88 13.00
C GLY A 325 -6.38 30.12 12.52
N VAL A 326 -5.16 30.55 12.86
CA VAL A 326 -3.93 29.82 12.52
C VAL A 326 -3.86 28.54 13.36
N ILE A 327 -3.73 27.39 12.71
CA ILE A 327 -3.57 26.11 13.41
C ILE A 327 -2.10 25.92 13.79
N ILE A 328 -1.78 25.90 15.08
CA ILE A 328 -0.42 25.69 15.56
C ILE A 328 -0.30 24.31 16.22
N ILE A 329 0.59 23.47 15.68
CA ILE A 329 0.91 22.13 16.19
C ILE A 329 2.20 22.20 16.99
N ASN A 330 2.17 21.74 18.24
CA ASN A 330 3.36 21.64 19.08
C ASN A 330 4.05 20.28 18.87
N CYS A 331 5.24 20.29 18.28
CA CYS A 331 6.12 19.13 18.17
C CYS A 331 7.35 19.30 19.07
N THR A 332 7.94 18.20 19.53
CA THR A 332 9.21 18.26 20.27
C THR A 332 10.39 18.40 19.32
N GLN A 333 11.42 19.15 19.72
CA GLN A 333 12.73 19.18 19.08
C GLN A 333 13.54 17.89 19.32
N CYS A 334 13.16 17.08 20.30
CA CYS A 334 13.83 15.84 20.62
C CYS A 334 13.58 14.82 19.51
N LEU A 335 14.63 14.10 19.11
CA LEU A 335 14.52 13.05 18.09
C LEU A 335 13.51 11.96 18.49
N ARG A 336 13.44 11.61 19.78
CA ARG A 336 12.53 10.59 20.32
C ARG A 336 11.71 11.16 21.47
N GLY A 337 10.45 10.75 21.55
CA GLY A 337 9.53 11.13 22.63
C GLY A 337 8.17 11.62 22.11
N THR A 338 7.30 11.96 23.06
CA THR A 338 5.99 12.55 22.80
C THR A 338 5.87 13.89 23.50
N VAL A 339 5.12 14.81 22.91
CA VAL A 339 4.64 16.01 23.60
C VAL A 339 3.66 15.57 24.69
N SER A 340 3.91 16.05 25.91
CA SER A 340 3.16 15.72 27.12
C SER A 340 2.74 16.98 27.86
N THR A 341 1.57 16.91 28.49
CA THR A 341 0.94 17.99 29.25
C THR A 341 1.35 18.01 30.71
N SER A 342 2.24 17.10 31.14
CA SER A 342 2.58 16.90 32.56
C SER A 342 3.30 18.10 33.22
N TYR A 343 3.82 19.05 32.45
CA TYR A 343 4.53 20.22 32.96
C TYR A 343 3.71 21.51 32.78
N ALA A 344 3.84 22.45 33.73
CA ALA A 344 3.21 23.77 33.64
C ALA A 344 3.57 24.51 32.34
N THR A 345 4.83 24.38 31.89
CA THR A 345 5.38 24.94 30.64
C THR A 345 4.85 24.29 29.36
N GLY A 346 4.28 23.09 29.44
CA GLY A 346 3.52 22.45 28.35
C GLY A 346 2.05 22.87 28.36
N LYS A 347 1.48 23.08 29.56
CA LYS A 347 0.09 23.53 29.72
C LYS A 347 -0.15 24.93 29.14
N VAL A 348 0.78 25.86 29.34
CA VAL A 348 0.66 27.23 28.82
C VAL A 348 0.50 27.30 27.30
N LEU A 349 1.08 26.36 26.55
CA LEU A 349 0.92 26.30 25.09
C LEU A 349 -0.48 25.84 24.67
N MET A 350 -1.04 24.83 25.35
CA MET A 350 -2.42 24.43 25.10
C MET A 350 -3.42 25.51 25.53
N ASP A 351 -3.14 26.17 26.66
CA ASP A 351 -3.95 27.32 27.12
C ASP A 351 -3.89 28.48 26.11
N ALA A 352 -2.85 28.56 25.28
CA ALA A 352 -2.73 29.49 24.14
C ALA A 352 -3.33 28.95 22.82
N GLY A 353 -4.03 27.80 22.85
CA GLY A 353 -4.75 27.24 21.72
C GLY A 353 -3.95 26.30 20.81
N LEU A 354 -2.73 25.90 21.20
CA LEU A 354 -1.93 24.95 20.43
C LEU A 354 -2.46 23.52 20.57
N ILE A 355 -2.30 22.73 19.52
CA ILE A 355 -2.63 21.30 19.49
C ILE A 355 -1.37 20.48 19.71
N THR A 356 -1.46 19.41 20.50
CA THR A 356 -0.34 18.46 20.66
C THR A 356 -0.06 17.73 19.35
N GLY A 357 1.22 17.71 18.94
CA GLY A 357 1.71 16.87 17.85
C GLY A 357 1.93 15.41 18.25
N GLY A 358 1.75 15.06 19.53
CA GLY A 358 2.06 13.73 20.06
C GLY A 358 3.53 13.38 19.82
N ASP A 359 3.76 12.26 19.14
CA ASP A 359 5.08 11.72 18.77
C ASP A 359 5.36 11.81 17.26
N MET A 360 4.66 12.70 16.53
CA MET A 360 4.91 12.96 15.11
C MET A 360 6.30 13.55 14.87
N THR A 361 6.91 13.22 13.73
CA THR A 361 8.06 13.95 13.23
C THR A 361 7.62 15.33 12.70
N PRO A 362 8.51 16.34 12.66
CA PRO A 362 8.19 17.64 12.08
C PRO A 362 7.74 17.55 10.61
N GLU A 363 8.34 16.65 9.82
CA GLU A 363 7.97 16.41 8.42
C GLU A 363 6.52 15.92 8.30
N ALA A 364 6.15 14.93 9.12
CA ALA A 364 4.79 14.39 9.14
C ALA A 364 3.77 15.42 9.63
N ALA A 365 4.09 16.17 10.68
CA ALA A 365 3.23 17.22 11.21
C ALA A 365 2.99 18.33 10.16
N LEU A 366 4.03 18.74 9.43
CA LEU A 366 3.93 19.76 8.39
C LEU A 366 3.11 19.26 7.20
N SER A 367 3.36 18.04 6.72
CA SER A 367 2.58 17.42 5.64
C SER A 367 1.11 17.23 6.02
N LYS A 368 0.84 16.77 7.25
CA LYS A 368 -0.52 16.61 7.78
C LYS A 368 -1.25 17.95 7.84
N LEU A 369 -0.59 18.98 8.34
CA LEU A 369 -1.14 20.33 8.46
C LEU A 369 -1.47 20.91 7.08
N SER A 370 -0.55 20.78 6.13
CA SER A 370 -0.76 21.19 4.73
C SER A 370 -1.94 20.46 4.09
N TYR A 371 -2.05 19.15 4.30
CA TYR A 371 -3.14 18.31 3.79
C TYR A 371 -4.50 18.67 4.39
N VAL A 372 -4.59 18.84 5.72
CA VAL A 372 -5.83 19.16 6.42
C VAL A 372 -6.32 20.56 6.07
N LEU A 373 -5.42 21.55 6.00
CA LEU A 373 -5.78 22.92 5.64
C LEU A 373 -6.27 23.01 4.19
N ALA A 374 -5.77 22.16 3.28
CA ALA A 374 -6.20 22.13 1.88
C ALA A 374 -7.64 21.65 1.68
N LYS A 375 -8.24 20.95 2.65
CA LYS A 375 -9.65 20.52 2.58
C LYS A 375 -10.58 21.73 2.80
N LYS A 376 -11.07 22.34 1.72
CA LYS A 376 -11.88 23.58 1.74
C LYS A 376 -13.28 23.39 2.33
N ASP A 377 -13.84 22.19 2.21
CA ASP A 377 -15.21 21.89 2.66
C ASP A 377 -15.33 21.63 4.17
N LEU A 378 -14.21 21.71 4.91
CA LEU A 378 -14.16 21.44 6.34
C LEU A 378 -14.03 22.74 7.13
N ASP A 379 -14.80 22.84 8.21
CA ASP A 379 -14.66 23.94 9.17
C ASP A 379 -13.35 23.82 9.99
N LEU A 380 -13.01 24.90 10.70
CA LEU A 380 -11.78 24.97 11.47
C LEU A 380 -11.73 23.93 12.60
N GLU A 381 -12.85 23.63 13.26
CA GLU A 381 -12.88 22.71 14.40
C GLU A 381 -12.72 21.25 13.96
N VAL A 382 -13.30 20.87 12.83
CA VAL A 382 -13.06 19.57 12.17
C VAL A 382 -11.60 19.46 11.75
N LYS A 383 -11.00 20.52 11.20
CA LYS A 383 -9.57 20.54 10.86
C LYS A 383 -8.70 20.35 12.11
N LYS A 384 -8.97 21.08 13.20
CA LYS A 384 -8.25 20.90 14.48
C LYS A 384 -8.38 19.46 15.00
N LYS A 385 -9.59 18.89 14.95
CA LYS A 385 -9.84 17.50 15.34
C LYS A 385 -9.04 16.51 14.49
N MET A 386 -9.00 16.70 13.17
CA MET A 386 -8.18 15.87 12.27
C MET A 386 -6.69 15.94 12.62
N MET A 387 -6.20 17.13 13.00
CA MET A 387 -4.80 17.28 13.43
C MET A 387 -4.47 16.49 14.69
N SER A 388 -5.42 16.32 15.61
CA SER A 388 -5.27 15.52 16.83
C SER A 388 -5.46 14.01 16.65
N GLN A 389 -5.90 13.55 15.47
CA GLN A 389 -6.21 12.13 15.21
C GLN A 389 -5.12 11.46 14.38
N ASN A 390 -4.84 10.18 14.65
CA ASN A 390 -3.96 9.39 13.79
C ASN A 390 -4.64 9.08 12.44
N LEU A 391 -4.15 9.69 11.35
CA LEU A 391 -4.79 9.59 10.03
C LEU A 391 -4.13 8.53 9.14
N ARG A 392 -2.82 8.32 9.28
CA ARG A 392 -1.98 7.51 8.38
C ARG A 392 -0.90 6.71 9.13
N GLY A 393 -1.04 6.53 10.44
CA GLY A 393 -0.04 5.86 11.26
C GLY A 393 1.12 6.77 11.70
N GLU A 394 1.02 8.08 11.47
CA GLU A 394 2.05 9.09 11.72
C GLU A 394 2.23 9.42 13.21
N MET A 395 1.19 9.16 14.01
CA MET A 395 1.18 9.41 15.45
C MET A 395 0.64 8.20 16.19
N SER A 396 1.12 8.00 17.41
CA SER A 396 0.66 6.92 18.27
C SER A 396 -0.69 7.33 18.88
N ALA A 397 -1.67 6.42 18.85
CA ALA A 397 -2.93 6.65 19.55
C ALA A 397 -2.69 6.69 21.06
N ASP A 398 -3.42 7.54 21.79
CA ASP A 398 -3.32 7.63 23.24
C ASP A 398 -3.82 6.30 23.85
N LEU A 399 -2.87 5.42 24.22
CA LEU A 399 -3.12 4.05 24.68
C LEU A 399 -3.78 4.00 26.07
N ALA A 400 -4.14 5.15 26.66
CA ALA A 400 -4.72 5.27 27.99
C ALA A 400 -6.01 4.44 28.22
N GLY A 401 -6.64 3.89 27.17
CA GLY A 401 -7.79 2.99 27.26
C GLY A 401 -7.63 1.58 26.66
N ALA A 402 -6.54 1.27 25.97
CA ALA A 402 -6.39 -0.01 25.27
C ALA A 402 -5.83 -1.10 26.21
N LYS A 403 -6.67 -1.61 27.12
CA LYS A 403 -6.39 -2.86 27.85
C LYS A 403 -6.58 -4.05 26.91
N LEU A 404 -5.60 -4.34 26.06
CA LEU A 404 -5.47 -5.66 25.44
C LEU A 404 -4.55 -6.50 26.32
N CYS A 405 -5.12 -7.12 27.36
CA CYS A 405 -4.43 -8.17 28.11
C CYS A 405 -4.77 -9.52 27.48
N LEU A 406 -3.82 -10.10 26.74
CA LEU A 406 -3.89 -11.47 26.21
C LEU A 406 -4.15 -12.51 27.32
N SER A 407 -3.81 -12.16 28.57
CA SER A 407 -4.08 -12.96 29.76
C SER A 407 -5.55 -13.12 30.09
N ASP A 408 -6.47 -12.31 29.53
CA ASP A 408 -7.89 -12.35 29.91
C ASP A 408 -8.74 -13.22 28.96
N SER A 409 -8.16 -13.70 27.85
CA SER A 409 -8.86 -14.61 26.92
C SER A 409 -8.90 -16.03 27.49
N ARG A 410 -10.11 -16.47 27.88
CA ARG A 410 -10.39 -17.83 28.37
C ARG A 410 -9.99 -18.92 27.35
N PHE A 411 -10.04 -18.61 26.05
CA PHE A 411 -9.64 -19.53 24.99
C PHE A 411 -8.12 -19.74 24.95
N ILE A 412 -7.35 -18.64 24.98
CA ILE A 412 -5.88 -18.69 24.98
C ILE A 412 -5.36 -19.32 26.28
N GLN A 413 -5.99 -19.04 27.43
CA GLN A 413 -5.65 -19.72 28.69
C GLN A 413 -5.85 -21.24 28.63
N VAL A 414 -6.92 -21.72 27.97
CA VAL A 414 -7.18 -23.15 27.81
C VAL A 414 -6.13 -23.78 26.89
N ILE A 415 -5.76 -23.13 25.79
CA ILE A 415 -4.68 -23.60 24.90
C ILE A 415 -3.35 -23.64 25.65
N ALA A 416 -3.01 -22.56 26.35
CA ALA A 416 -1.77 -22.46 27.12
C ALA A 416 -1.67 -23.55 28.19
N LYS A 417 -2.76 -23.79 28.91
CA LYS A 417 -2.83 -24.84 29.92
C LYS A 417 -2.76 -26.25 29.32
N THR A 418 -3.36 -26.47 28.15
CA THR A 418 -3.37 -27.77 27.46
C THR A 418 -2.01 -28.09 26.84
N LEU A 419 -1.33 -27.08 26.29
CA LEU A 419 -0.01 -27.20 25.68
C LEU A 419 1.14 -27.01 26.67
N SER A 420 0.85 -26.83 27.97
CA SER A 420 1.84 -26.60 29.04
C SER A 420 2.79 -25.43 28.76
N ILE A 421 2.26 -24.36 28.14
CA ILE A 421 3.02 -23.16 27.77
C ILE A 421 3.41 -22.39 29.03
N SER A 422 4.68 -22.00 29.12
CA SER A 422 5.24 -21.34 30.30
C SER A 422 5.75 -19.92 30.06
N CYS A 423 5.86 -19.47 28.81
CA CYS A 423 6.31 -18.12 28.45
C CYS A 423 5.37 -17.42 27.46
N LYS A 424 5.51 -16.09 27.38
CA LYS A 424 4.65 -15.22 26.56
C LYS A 424 4.94 -15.40 25.07
N GLU A 425 6.18 -15.64 24.72
CA GLU A 425 6.66 -15.79 23.35
C GLU A 425 6.06 -17.03 22.66
N GLU A 426 6.00 -18.16 23.37
CA GLU A 426 5.33 -19.38 22.88
C GLU A 426 3.83 -19.18 22.66
N LEU A 427 3.20 -18.40 23.53
CA LEU A 427 1.78 -18.08 23.46
C LEU A 427 1.45 -17.18 22.26
N GLU A 428 2.30 -16.18 22.00
CA GLU A 428 2.22 -15.32 20.82
C GLU A 428 2.43 -16.13 19.53
N ALA A 429 3.46 -16.99 19.49
CA ALA A 429 3.72 -17.83 18.32
C ALA A 429 2.55 -18.78 17.98
N ILE A 430 1.91 -19.38 19.00
CA ILE A 430 0.75 -20.26 18.80
C ILE A 430 -0.47 -19.46 18.35
N ARG A 431 -0.70 -18.29 18.94
CA ARG A 431 -1.76 -17.38 18.50
C ARG A 431 -1.58 -17.03 17.03
N ASP A 432 -0.37 -16.65 16.64
CA ASP A 432 -0.07 -16.21 15.27
C ASP A 432 -0.20 -17.36 14.27
N ALA A 433 0.10 -18.60 14.69
CA ALA A 433 -0.10 -19.79 13.88
C ALA A 433 -1.57 -20.21 13.73
N LEU A 434 -2.37 -20.10 14.80
CA LEU A 434 -3.78 -20.58 14.82
C LEU A 434 -4.79 -19.53 14.36
N SER A 435 -4.48 -18.25 14.53
CA SER A 435 -5.41 -17.16 14.26
C SER A 435 -5.87 -17.09 12.81
N PRO A 436 -4.99 -17.14 11.79
CA PRO A 436 -5.44 -17.06 10.40
C PRO A 436 -6.32 -18.25 9.98
N PRO A 437 -5.98 -19.52 10.29
CA PRO A 437 -6.87 -20.65 10.02
C PRO A 437 -8.24 -20.55 10.71
N LEU A 438 -8.30 -20.10 11.97
CA LEU A 438 -9.57 -19.92 12.69
C LEU A 438 -10.42 -18.82 12.07
N ALA A 439 -9.81 -17.69 11.70
CA ALA A 439 -10.50 -16.61 11.01
C ALA A 439 -11.01 -17.05 9.63
N CYS A 440 -10.22 -17.83 8.88
CA CYS A 440 -10.67 -18.42 7.61
C CYS A 440 -11.82 -19.42 7.80
N ALA A 441 -11.81 -20.22 8.88
CA ALA A 441 -12.91 -21.14 9.19
C ALA A 441 -14.20 -20.40 9.55
N ALA A 442 -14.12 -19.35 10.38
CA ALA A 442 -15.26 -18.48 10.69
C ALA A 442 -15.79 -17.79 9.42
N ALA A 443 -14.89 -17.32 8.56
CA ALA A 443 -15.26 -16.68 7.30
C ALA A 443 -15.98 -17.64 6.35
N LYS A 444 -15.63 -18.93 6.35
CA LYS A 444 -16.29 -19.94 5.53
C LYS A 444 -17.77 -20.10 5.83
N ILE A 445 -18.14 -20.07 7.11
CA ILE A 445 -19.54 -20.19 7.55
C ILE A 445 -20.27 -18.84 7.62
N GLY A 446 -19.58 -17.74 7.35
CA GLY A 446 -20.16 -16.40 7.38
C GLY A 446 -20.37 -15.83 8.80
N ASP A 447 -19.65 -16.35 9.80
CA ASP A 447 -19.81 -16.00 11.21
C ASP A 447 -19.04 -14.71 11.55
N ILE A 448 -19.76 -13.59 11.51
CA ILE A 448 -19.20 -12.26 11.81
C ILE A 448 -18.94 -12.13 13.31
N GLU A 449 -19.80 -12.68 14.17
CA GLU A 449 -19.64 -12.60 15.63
C GLU A 449 -18.35 -13.29 16.08
N ALA A 450 -18.01 -14.45 15.50
CA ALA A 450 -16.75 -15.13 15.78
C ALA A 450 -15.53 -14.32 15.33
N LEU A 451 -15.61 -13.62 14.20
CA LEU A 451 -14.52 -12.76 13.72
C LEU A 451 -14.38 -11.49 14.56
N GLU A 452 -15.47 -10.92 15.06
CA GLU A 452 -15.46 -9.84 16.06
C GLU A 452 -14.76 -10.31 17.34
N ALA A 453 -15.14 -11.47 17.87
CA ALA A 453 -14.49 -12.05 19.06
C ALA A 453 -12.99 -12.30 18.84
N LEU A 454 -12.59 -12.83 17.67
CA LEU A 454 -11.18 -13.01 17.31
C LEU A 454 -10.43 -11.67 17.28
N LYS A 455 -11.03 -10.64 16.69
CA LYS A 455 -10.44 -9.29 16.65
C LYS A 455 -10.29 -8.69 18.06
N GLU A 456 -11.29 -8.85 18.93
CA GLU A 456 -11.21 -8.41 20.34
C GLU A 456 -10.10 -9.12 21.12
N MET A 457 -9.77 -10.36 20.75
CA MET A 457 -8.63 -11.10 21.31
C MET A 457 -7.27 -10.66 20.74
N GLY A 458 -7.24 -9.65 19.86
CA GLY A 458 -6.02 -9.13 19.25
C GLY A 458 -5.57 -9.87 17.99
N THR A 459 -6.45 -10.67 17.36
CA THR A 459 -6.16 -11.30 16.08
C THR A 459 -6.22 -10.29 14.93
N ASN A 460 -5.19 -10.28 14.09
CA ASN A 460 -5.18 -9.55 12.83
C ASN A 460 -5.92 -10.32 11.72
N LEU A 461 -7.14 -9.88 11.39
CA LEU A 461 -7.99 -10.50 10.36
C LEU A 461 -7.48 -10.34 8.91
N CYS A 462 -6.34 -9.66 8.72
CA CYS A 462 -5.73 -9.47 7.40
C CYS A 462 -4.68 -10.53 7.06
N LEU A 463 -4.32 -11.39 8.02
CA LEU A 463 -3.32 -12.44 7.82
C LEU A 463 -3.89 -13.62 7.02
N GLY A 464 -3.03 -14.27 6.23
CA GLY A 464 -3.36 -15.45 5.46
C GLY A 464 -3.10 -16.75 6.22
N ASP A 465 -3.82 -17.81 5.87
CA ASP A 465 -3.54 -19.18 6.30
C ASP A 465 -2.24 -19.73 5.66
N TYR A 466 -1.94 -21.02 5.86
CA TYR A 466 -0.76 -21.67 5.28
C TYR A 466 -0.72 -21.67 3.73
N ASP A 467 -1.87 -21.45 3.10
CA ASP A 467 -1.97 -21.27 1.65
C ASP A 467 -1.95 -19.79 1.25
N GLY A 468 -1.75 -18.86 2.18
CA GLY A 468 -1.81 -17.41 1.94
C GLY A 468 -3.23 -16.86 1.79
N ARG A 469 -4.27 -17.68 1.98
CA ARG A 469 -5.67 -17.23 1.87
C ARG A 469 -6.06 -16.48 3.13
N THR A 470 -6.51 -15.25 2.94
CA THR A 470 -7.07 -14.43 4.02
C THR A 470 -8.55 -14.73 4.23
N PRO A 471 -9.16 -14.33 5.37
CA PRO A 471 -10.60 -14.42 5.58
C PRO A 471 -11.43 -13.80 4.43
N LEU A 472 -10.89 -12.76 3.78
CA LEU A 472 -11.54 -12.11 2.64
C LEU A 472 -11.58 -13.01 1.39
N HIS A 473 -10.54 -13.83 1.14
CA HIS A 473 -10.55 -14.81 0.06
C HIS A 473 -11.67 -15.83 0.26
N ILE A 474 -11.82 -16.32 1.49
CA ILE A 474 -12.82 -17.33 1.83
C ILE A 474 -14.23 -16.75 1.77
N ALA A 475 -14.45 -15.57 2.36
CA ALA A 475 -15.73 -14.88 2.30
C ALA A 475 -16.15 -14.58 0.85
N ALA A 476 -15.20 -14.23 -0.01
CA ALA A 476 -15.44 -13.99 -1.43
C ALA A 476 -15.75 -15.28 -2.22
N CYS A 477 -15.06 -16.37 -1.89
CA CYS A 477 -15.28 -17.70 -2.45
C CYS A 477 -16.65 -18.30 -2.10
N GLU A 478 -17.19 -17.99 -0.91
CA GLU A 478 -18.48 -18.51 -0.42
C GLU A 478 -19.65 -17.54 -0.68
N GLY A 479 -19.37 -16.33 -1.17
CA GLY A 479 -20.39 -15.34 -1.53
C GLY A 479 -20.99 -14.55 -0.35
N HIS A 480 -20.32 -14.53 0.81
CA HIS A 480 -20.82 -13.87 2.03
C HIS A 480 -20.68 -12.34 1.95
N LEU A 481 -21.56 -11.67 1.20
CA LEU A 481 -21.49 -10.23 0.93
C LEU A 481 -21.34 -9.35 2.19
N LYS A 482 -22.13 -9.61 3.23
CA LYS A 482 -22.08 -8.84 4.50
C LYS A 482 -20.73 -9.00 5.19
N LEU A 483 -20.18 -10.21 5.17
CA LEU A 483 -18.88 -10.50 5.75
C LEU A 483 -17.75 -9.85 4.94
N VAL A 484 -17.83 -9.88 3.60
CA VAL A 484 -16.90 -9.16 2.73
C VAL A 484 -16.89 -7.66 3.08
N GLN A 485 -18.06 -7.05 3.23
CA GLN A 485 -18.17 -5.64 3.63
C GLN A 485 -17.57 -5.38 5.02
N TYR A 486 -17.84 -6.26 5.99
CA TYR A 486 -17.26 -6.18 7.33
C TYR A 486 -15.72 -6.22 7.27
N LEU A 487 -15.13 -7.22 6.60
CA LEU A 487 -13.68 -7.38 6.49
C LEU A 487 -13.01 -6.18 5.82
N LEU A 488 -13.60 -5.65 4.73
CA LEU A 488 -13.08 -4.46 4.04
C LEU A 488 -13.11 -3.21 4.93
N SER A 489 -14.21 -3.00 5.66
CA SER A 489 -14.31 -1.89 6.62
C SER A 489 -13.32 -2.02 7.80
N HIS A 490 -12.69 -3.19 7.95
CA HIS A 490 -11.74 -3.54 8.99
C HIS A 490 -10.30 -3.71 8.46
N GLY A 491 -10.01 -3.17 7.27
CA GLY A 491 -8.65 -3.06 6.74
C GLY A 491 -8.19 -4.26 5.89
N ALA A 492 -9.06 -5.24 5.60
CA ALA A 492 -8.71 -6.34 4.72
C ALA A 492 -8.37 -5.81 3.31
N THR A 493 -7.24 -6.26 2.75
CA THR A 493 -6.79 -5.83 1.42
C THR A 493 -7.41 -6.68 0.32
N VAL A 494 -7.89 -6.03 -0.73
CA VAL A 494 -8.37 -6.68 -1.96
C VAL A 494 -7.24 -7.17 -2.88
N HIS A 495 -6.00 -6.79 -2.59
CA HIS A 495 -4.83 -7.11 -3.42
C HIS A 495 -3.98 -8.25 -2.86
N ALA A 496 -4.36 -8.85 -1.72
CA ALA A 496 -3.69 -10.05 -1.25
C ALA A 496 -3.82 -11.16 -2.30
N LYS A 497 -2.72 -11.88 -2.50
CA LYS A 497 -2.63 -13.04 -3.38
C LYS A 497 -2.33 -14.26 -2.53
N ASP A 498 -3.05 -15.35 -2.75
CA ASP A 498 -2.74 -16.63 -2.12
C ASP A 498 -1.53 -17.31 -2.80
N ARG A 499 -1.21 -18.54 -2.39
CA ARG A 499 -0.09 -19.33 -2.92
C ARG A 499 -0.21 -19.67 -4.42
N TYR A 500 -1.42 -19.59 -4.97
CA TYR A 500 -1.72 -19.85 -6.37
C TYR A 500 -1.76 -18.55 -7.19
N GLY A 501 -1.64 -17.39 -6.53
CA GLY A 501 -1.74 -16.08 -7.15
C GLY A 501 -3.16 -15.51 -7.18
N ASP A 502 -4.14 -16.26 -6.66
CA ASP A 502 -5.54 -15.85 -6.69
C ASP A 502 -5.81 -14.71 -5.71
N THR A 503 -6.56 -13.71 -6.17
CA THR A 503 -7.07 -12.61 -5.35
C THR A 503 -8.48 -12.91 -4.85
N PRO A 504 -9.02 -12.18 -3.86
CA PRO A 504 -10.43 -12.30 -3.48
C PRO A 504 -11.39 -12.06 -4.66
N LEU A 505 -10.99 -11.20 -5.63
CA LEU A 505 -11.77 -10.97 -6.85
C LEU A 505 -11.76 -12.20 -7.76
N SER A 506 -10.61 -12.85 -7.98
CA SER A 506 -10.51 -14.11 -8.73
C SER A 506 -11.44 -15.18 -8.15
N ASN A 507 -11.44 -15.34 -6.82
CA ASN A 507 -12.33 -16.29 -6.14
C ASN A 507 -13.81 -15.92 -6.36
N ALA A 508 -14.21 -14.66 -6.16
CA ALA A 508 -15.59 -14.25 -6.37
C ALA A 508 -16.08 -14.50 -7.81
N VAL A 509 -15.21 -14.30 -8.81
CA VAL A 509 -15.51 -14.54 -10.23
C VAL A 509 -15.62 -16.04 -10.53
N SER A 510 -14.64 -16.81 -10.08
CA SER A 510 -14.58 -18.28 -10.26
C SER A 510 -15.79 -19.00 -9.65
N PHE A 511 -16.30 -18.50 -8.52
CA PHE A 511 -17.45 -19.06 -7.80
C PHE A 511 -18.78 -18.36 -8.11
N ARG A 512 -18.83 -17.49 -9.12
CA ARG A 512 -20.05 -16.83 -9.64
C ARG A 512 -20.79 -15.92 -8.63
N HIS A 513 -20.06 -15.25 -7.74
CA HIS A 513 -20.65 -14.35 -6.74
C HIS A 513 -20.74 -12.89 -7.21
N LYS A 514 -21.71 -12.61 -8.10
CA LYS A 514 -21.90 -11.32 -8.77
C LYS A 514 -21.89 -10.09 -7.85
N ASP A 515 -22.61 -10.13 -6.72
CA ASP A 515 -22.70 -8.97 -5.82
C ASP A 515 -21.39 -8.71 -5.06
N VAL A 516 -20.65 -9.78 -4.74
CA VAL A 516 -19.31 -9.68 -4.16
C VAL A 516 -18.34 -9.08 -5.17
N VAL A 517 -18.39 -9.50 -6.44
CA VAL A 517 -17.57 -8.93 -7.52
C VAL A 517 -17.82 -7.43 -7.64
N LYS A 518 -19.09 -6.99 -7.65
CA LYS A 518 -19.45 -5.56 -7.68
C LYS A 518 -18.86 -4.80 -6.50
N LEU A 519 -18.97 -5.34 -5.28
CA LEU A 519 -18.42 -4.71 -4.08
C LEU A 519 -16.89 -4.60 -4.15
N LEU A 520 -16.19 -5.69 -4.47
CA LEU A 520 -14.72 -5.72 -4.57
C LEU A 520 -14.21 -4.74 -5.65
N ARG A 521 -14.86 -4.67 -6.81
CA ARG A 521 -14.52 -3.70 -7.86
C ARG A 521 -14.73 -2.26 -7.40
N LYS A 522 -15.82 -1.99 -6.68
CA LYS A 522 -16.09 -0.67 -6.09
C LYS A 522 -15.01 -0.27 -5.08
N THR A 523 -14.44 -1.22 -4.35
CA THR A 523 -13.35 -0.97 -3.39
C THR A 523 -11.96 -0.97 -4.03
N GLY A 524 -11.87 -1.08 -5.37
CA GLY A 524 -10.61 -0.97 -6.10
C GLY A 524 -9.92 -2.29 -6.48
N ALA A 525 -10.55 -3.44 -6.23
CA ALA A 525 -10.03 -4.71 -6.72
C ALA A 525 -9.99 -4.71 -8.26
N HIS A 526 -8.97 -5.34 -8.84
CA HIS A 526 -8.80 -5.45 -10.29
C HIS A 526 -7.89 -6.64 -10.57
N PHE A 527 -8.01 -7.16 -11.78
CA PHE A 527 -7.12 -8.18 -12.31
C PHE A 527 -5.82 -7.57 -12.83
N SER A 528 -4.73 -8.34 -12.77
CA SER A 528 -3.48 -8.05 -13.45
C SER A 528 -3.66 -8.10 -14.97
N ARG A 529 -2.65 -7.62 -15.68
CA ARG A 529 -2.62 -7.73 -17.15
C ARG A 529 -2.64 -9.20 -17.58
N GLU A 530 -1.86 -10.07 -16.94
CA GLU A 530 -1.80 -11.49 -17.30
C GLU A 530 -3.17 -12.15 -17.08
N GLU A 531 -3.81 -11.91 -15.92
CA GLU A 531 -5.15 -12.44 -15.62
C GLU A 531 -6.18 -12.01 -16.67
N LEU A 532 -6.12 -10.76 -17.16
CA LEU A 532 -7.01 -10.25 -18.21
C LEU A 532 -6.71 -10.82 -19.60
N GLU A 533 -5.44 -11.10 -19.91
CA GLU A 533 -5.05 -11.76 -21.16
C GLU A 533 -5.53 -13.23 -21.17
N GLU A 534 -5.36 -13.95 -20.05
CA GLU A 534 -5.86 -15.33 -19.88
C GLU A 534 -7.39 -15.40 -19.90
N ALA A 535 -8.07 -14.37 -19.37
CA ALA A 535 -9.52 -14.28 -19.37
C ALA A 535 -10.14 -14.36 -20.78
N GLY A 536 -9.43 -13.97 -21.84
CA GLY A 536 -9.93 -14.05 -23.22
C GLY A 536 -10.36 -15.48 -23.61
N THR A 537 -9.57 -16.48 -23.22
CA THR A 537 -9.87 -17.90 -23.47
C THR A 537 -11.12 -18.35 -22.69
N GLU A 538 -11.19 -17.98 -21.42
CA GLU A 538 -12.36 -18.30 -20.57
C GLU A 538 -13.62 -17.65 -21.15
N LEU A 539 -13.57 -16.38 -21.52
CA LEU A 539 -14.69 -15.66 -22.14
C LEU A 539 -15.18 -16.33 -23.43
N CYS A 540 -14.28 -16.82 -24.29
CA CYS A 540 -14.66 -17.60 -25.48
C CYS A 540 -15.37 -18.91 -25.12
N SER A 541 -14.92 -19.61 -24.07
CA SER A 541 -15.57 -20.83 -23.59
C SER A 541 -16.97 -20.57 -23.02
N LEU A 542 -17.14 -19.48 -22.27
CA LEU A 542 -18.44 -19.05 -21.74
C LEU A 542 -19.40 -18.65 -22.87
N ALA A 543 -18.89 -17.94 -23.88
CA ALA A 543 -19.64 -17.62 -25.08
C ALA A 543 -20.13 -18.87 -25.83
N ALA A 544 -19.26 -19.86 -26.05
CA ALA A 544 -19.64 -21.10 -26.73
C ALA A 544 -20.69 -21.91 -25.96
N SER A 545 -20.62 -21.90 -24.63
CA SER A 545 -21.55 -22.62 -23.75
C SER A 545 -22.86 -21.89 -23.47
N GLY A 546 -23.03 -20.64 -23.91
CA GLY A 546 -24.24 -19.87 -23.63
C GLY A 546 -24.31 -19.29 -22.21
N ASP A 547 -23.21 -19.30 -21.44
CA ASP A 547 -23.18 -18.83 -20.05
C ASP A 547 -23.16 -17.29 -19.97
N LEU A 548 -24.35 -16.69 -20.10
CA LEU A 548 -24.57 -15.25 -20.00
C LEU A 548 -24.17 -14.68 -18.64
N GLU A 549 -24.44 -15.41 -17.56
CA GLU A 549 -24.13 -14.97 -16.20
C GLU A 549 -22.61 -14.91 -15.99
N GLY A 550 -21.89 -15.94 -16.44
CA GLY A 550 -20.43 -15.95 -16.41
C GLY A 550 -19.82 -14.79 -17.20
N LEU A 551 -20.30 -14.54 -18.42
CA LEU A 551 -19.85 -13.40 -19.24
C LEU A 551 -20.10 -12.06 -18.55
N GLU A 552 -21.26 -11.90 -17.90
CA GLU A 552 -21.59 -10.69 -17.16
C GLU A 552 -20.65 -10.51 -15.96
N ILE A 553 -20.39 -11.56 -15.18
CA ILE A 553 -19.52 -11.51 -14.01
C ILE A 553 -18.08 -11.14 -14.40
N TRP A 554 -17.53 -11.75 -15.45
CA TRP A 554 -16.21 -11.39 -15.95
C TRP A 554 -16.16 -9.95 -16.47
N THR A 555 -17.22 -9.49 -17.14
CA THR A 555 -17.33 -8.09 -17.60
C THR A 555 -17.37 -7.12 -16.41
N LEU A 556 -18.15 -7.43 -15.36
CA LEU A 556 -18.20 -6.65 -14.12
C LEU A 556 -16.83 -6.60 -13.43
N ALA A 557 -16.09 -7.70 -13.47
CA ALA A 557 -14.73 -7.79 -12.94
C ALA A 557 -13.69 -7.01 -13.77
N GLY A 558 -14.06 -6.49 -14.94
CA GLY A 558 -13.22 -5.63 -15.79
C GLY A 558 -12.66 -6.32 -17.04
N ALA A 559 -13.05 -7.56 -17.33
CA ALA A 559 -12.62 -8.26 -18.52
C ALA A 559 -13.24 -7.65 -19.79
N ASN A 560 -12.47 -7.67 -20.88
CA ASN A 560 -12.91 -7.17 -22.18
C ASN A 560 -13.37 -8.33 -23.07
N LEU A 561 -14.63 -8.32 -23.51
CA LEU A 561 -15.18 -9.34 -24.41
C LEU A 561 -14.52 -9.38 -25.81
N ASN A 562 -13.74 -8.36 -26.15
CA ASN A 562 -12.90 -8.32 -27.35
C ASN A 562 -11.47 -8.80 -27.11
N ALA A 563 -11.11 -9.21 -25.89
CA ALA A 563 -9.83 -9.85 -25.66
C ALA A 563 -9.78 -11.16 -26.46
N PRO A 564 -8.73 -11.38 -27.26
CA PRO A 564 -8.59 -12.62 -28.00
C PRO A 564 -8.30 -13.77 -27.04
N GLY A 565 -8.92 -14.92 -27.28
CA GLY A 565 -8.52 -16.19 -26.69
C GLY A 565 -7.27 -16.75 -27.35
N TYR A 566 -6.85 -17.94 -26.91
CA TYR A 566 -5.64 -18.62 -27.43
C TYR A 566 -5.67 -18.90 -28.95
N ASP A 567 -6.86 -19.01 -29.54
CA ASP A 567 -7.09 -19.26 -30.97
C ASP A 567 -7.26 -17.97 -31.79
N GLY A 568 -7.10 -16.80 -31.15
CA GLY A 568 -7.28 -15.48 -31.75
C GLY A 568 -8.76 -15.07 -31.93
N GLN A 569 -9.72 -15.92 -31.57
CA GLN A 569 -11.13 -15.55 -31.58
C GLN A 569 -11.48 -14.73 -30.35
N THR A 570 -12.50 -13.88 -30.47
CA THR A 570 -13.07 -13.16 -29.32
C THR A 570 -14.40 -13.76 -28.91
N ALA A 571 -14.79 -13.56 -27.65
CA ALA A 571 -16.07 -14.05 -27.14
C ALA A 571 -17.25 -13.54 -27.99
N ILE A 572 -17.18 -12.30 -28.48
CA ILE A 572 -18.21 -11.74 -29.37
C ILE A 572 -18.28 -12.47 -30.71
N GLN A 573 -17.14 -12.89 -31.27
CA GLN A 573 -17.12 -13.67 -32.51
C GLN A 573 -17.73 -15.05 -32.30
N VAL A 574 -17.41 -15.71 -31.19
CA VAL A 574 -17.96 -17.03 -30.81
C VAL A 574 -19.48 -16.97 -30.62
N VAL A 575 -19.99 -15.95 -29.91
CA VAL A 575 -21.45 -15.75 -29.75
C VAL A 575 -22.15 -15.61 -31.11
N ARG A 576 -21.51 -14.93 -32.08
CA ARG A 576 -22.07 -14.73 -33.42
C ARG A 576 -22.05 -15.98 -34.29
N SER A 577 -21.08 -16.87 -34.12
CA SER A 577 -20.95 -18.09 -34.91
C SER A 577 -21.82 -19.23 -34.41
N GLU A 578 -21.99 -19.38 -33.09
CA GLU A 578 -22.61 -20.57 -32.50
C GLU A 578 -24.12 -20.43 -32.22
N HIS A 579 -24.65 -19.22 -31.98
CA HIS A 579 -26.02 -19.09 -31.42
C HIS A 579 -26.84 -17.92 -31.97
N SER A 580 -27.49 -18.13 -33.12
CA SER A 580 -28.36 -17.15 -33.75
C SER A 580 -29.77 -17.04 -33.15
N ASN A 581 -30.14 -17.77 -32.08
CA ASN A 581 -31.48 -17.68 -31.48
C ASN A 581 -31.57 -17.55 -29.94
N GLU A 582 -30.55 -17.91 -29.14
CA GLU A 582 -30.64 -17.86 -27.65
C GLU A 582 -30.06 -16.60 -26.99
N PHE A 583 -29.17 -15.85 -27.66
CA PHE A 583 -28.58 -14.62 -27.08
C PHE A 583 -29.47 -13.38 -27.31
N PRO A 584 -29.59 -12.45 -26.34
CA PRO A 584 -30.25 -11.16 -26.53
C PRO A 584 -29.72 -10.42 -27.77
N TRP A 585 -30.61 -9.74 -28.52
CA TRP A 585 -30.27 -9.00 -29.75
C TRP A 585 -29.07 -8.04 -29.58
N ALA A 586 -28.92 -7.46 -28.38
CA ALA A 586 -27.84 -6.55 -28.00
C ALA A 586 -26.42 -7.17 -28.07
N LEU A 587 -26.28 -8.49 -27.89
CA LEU A 587 -25.00 -9.21 -28.01
C LEU A 587 -24.63 -9.52 -29.46
N ARG A 588 -25.64 -9.58 -30.36
CA ARG A 588 -25.43 -9.90 -31.78
C ARG A 588 -25.03 -8.67 -32.61
N HIS A 589 -25.46 -7.47 -32.21
CA HIS A 589 -25.23 -6.23 -32.94
C HIS A 589 -24.63 -5.08 -32.08
N PRO A 590 -23.33 -5.13 -31.73
CA PRO A 590 -22.64 -4.09 -30.98
C PRO A 590 -22.15 -2.96 -31.91
N VAL A 591 -23.03 -2.37 -32.73
CA VAL A 591 -22.66 -1.23 -33.60
C VAL A 591 -22.61 0.09 -32.81
N GLN A 592 -23.03 0.10 -31.55
CA GLN A 592 -22.85 1.27 -30.68
C GLN A 592 -22.45 0.80 -29.28
N SER A 593 -21.26 1.21 -28.83
CA SER A 593 -20.66 0.83 -27.54
C SER A 593 -21.49 1.18 -26.29
N ASN A 594 -22.63 1.86 -26.46
CA ASN A 594 -23.57 2.21 -25.40
C ASN A 594 -24.75 1.22 -25.25
N ALA A 595 -25.13 0.45 -26.27
CA ALA A 595 -26.31 -0.42 -26.20
C ALA A 595 -26.10 -1.65 -25.28
N PHE A 596 -24.88 -2.15 -25.18
CA PHE A 596 -24.54 -3.28 -24.30
C PHE A 596 -24.41 -2.86 -22.83
N LYS A 597 -23.90 -1.65 -22.56
CA LYS A 597 -23.92 -1.05 -21.21
C LYS A 597 -25.34 -0.80 -20.71
N LEU A 598 -26.26 -0.40 -21.60
CA LEU A 598 -27.68 -0.18 -21.30
C LEU A 598 -28.50 -1.47 -21.12
N PHE A 599 -28.03 -2.61 -21.65
CA PHE A 599 -28.66 -3.92 -21.42
C PHE A 599 -28.23 -4.55 -20.08
N LEU A 600 -27.04 -4.16 -19.57
CA LEU A 600 -26.45 -4.66 -18.34
C LEU A 600 -26.64 -3.72 -17.12
N SER A 601 -27.11 -2.49 -17.34
CA SER A 601 -27.58 -1.56 -16.29
C SER A 601 -29.05 -1.76 -16.01
#